data_AF-A0A0B4ZU70-F1
#
_entry.id   AF-A0A0B4ZU70-F1
#
_cell.length_a   1.000
_cell.length_b   1.000
_cell.length_c   1.000
_cell.angle_alpha   90.00
_cell.angle_beta   90.00
_cell.angle_gamma   90.00
#
_symmetry.space_group_name_H-M   'P 1'
#
loop_
_entity.id
_entity.type
_entity.pdbx_description
1 polymer ?
#
loop_
_entity_poly.entity_id
_entity_poly.type
_entity_poly.pdbx_seq_one_letter_code
_entity_poly.pdbx_strand_id
1 'polypeptide(L)' 'NERLHVEVLSSSKMALLHPKENLGYVIINLADVVTNRRINEKYNLIDSRNGQIQIELQWKTS' A
#
# COMPACT_ATOMS: atom_id res chain seq x y z
N ASN A 1 -17.27 4.54 5.16
CA ASN A 1 -15.91 4.86 4.71
C ASN A 1 -15.16 3.60 4.40
N GLU A 2 -15.10 3.24 3.12
CA GLU A 2 -14.31 2.13 2.63
C GLU A 2 -12.85 2.56 2.49
N ARG A 3 -11.93 1.68 2.88
CA ARG A 3 -10.49 1.98 2.86
C ARG A 3 -9.74 0.80 2.27
N LEU A 4 -8.73 1.09 1.47
CA LEU A 4 -7.79 0.11 0.97
C LEU A 4 -6.61 0.02 1.94
N HIS A 5 -6.40 -1.16 2.52
CA HIS A 5 -5.23 -1.46 3.36
C HIS A 5 -4.17 -2.14 2.49
N VAL A 6 -3.00 -1.53 2.38
CA VAL A 6 -1.88 -2.06 1.60
C VAL A 6 -0.73 -2.33 2.56
N GLU A 7 -0.36 -3.61 2.69
CA GLU A 7 0.77 -4.05 3.51
C GLU A 7 1.98 -4.37 2.62
N VAL A 8 3.17 -3.98 3.06
CA VAL A 8 4.43 -4.30 2.40
C VAL A 8 5.12 -5.40 3.19
N LEU A 9 5.27 -6.56 2.56
CA LEU A 9 5.92 -7.71 3.17
C LEU A 9 7.30 -7.96 2.54
N SER A 10 8.25 -8.43 3.35
CA SER A 10 9.56 -8.83 2.84
C SER A 10 9.45 -10.02 1.90
N SER A 11 10.27 -10.00 0.85
CA SER A 11 10.38 -11.11 -0.09
C SER A 11 11.48 -12.06 0.37
N SER A 12 11.11 -13.15 1.04
CA SER A 12 12.04 -14.22 1.40
C SER A 12 12.18 -15.20 0.22
N LYS A 13 13.26 -15.11 -0.57
CA LYS A 13 13.60 -16.16 -1.57
C LYS A 13 14.00 -17.49 -0.92
N MET A 14 14.38 -17.47 0.36
CA MET A 14 14.74 -18.63 1.17
C MET A 14 13.74 -18.84 2.31
N ALA A 15 12.47 -19.09 1.96
CA ALA A 15 11.34 -19.20 2.90
C ALA A 15 11.48 -20.25 4.03
N LEU A 16 12.56 -21.02 4.05
CA LEU A 16 12.86 -22.00 5.10
C LEU A 16 13.64 -21.43 6.29
N LEU A 17 14.34 -20.30 6.13
CA LEU A 17 15.25 -19.77 7.16
C LEU A 17 14.75 -18.49 7.81
N HIS A 18 13.94 -17.69 7.11
CA HIS A 18 13.40 -16.44 7.65
C HIS A 18 11.92 -16.29 7.26
N PRO A 19 11.02 -16.05 8.24
CA PRO A 19 9.64 -15.74 7.95
C PRO A 19 9.54 -14.41 7.19
N LYS A 20 8.47 -14.24 6.41
CA LYS A 20 8.15 -12.94 5.82
C LYS A 20 7.87 -11.96 6.95
N GLU A 21 8.53 -10.81 6.90
CA GLU A 21 8.38 -9.73 7.87
C GLU A 21 7.52 -8.63 7.28
N ASN A 22 6.73 -7.95 8.14
CA ASN A 22 6.01 -6.75 7.75
C ASN A 22 6.98 -5.57 7.75
N LEU A 23 7.08 -4.88 6.61
CA LEU A 23 7.94 -3.71 6.40
C LEU A 23 7.19 -2.38 6.59
N GLY A 24 5.88 -2.45 6.83
CA GLY A 24 4.97 -1.34 7.05
C GLY A 24 3.75 -1.38 6.14
N TYR A 25 2.81 -0.48 6.37
CA TYR A 25 1.53 -0.46 5.66
C TYR A 25 1.04 0.97 5.37
N VAL A 26 0.06 1.10 4.47
CA VAL A 26 -0.66 2.36 4.22
C VAL A 26 -2.16 2.12 4.14
N ILE A 27 -2.93 3.12 4.54
CA ILE A 27 -4.39 3.10 4.48
C ILE A 27 -4.82 4.22 3.52
N ILE A 28 -5.46 3.84 2.42
CA ILE A 28 -5.95 4.78 1.40
C ILE A 28 -7.47 4.85 1.50
N ASN A 29 -8.01 6.07 1.56
CA ASN A 29 -9.46 6.27 1.55
C ASN A 29 -9.99 6.13 0.12
N LEU A 30 -10.94 5.22 -0.10
CA LEU A 30 -11.49 5.01 -1.45
C LEU A 30 -12.34 6.18 -1.93
N ALA A 31 -12.90 6.98 -1.01
CA ALA A 31 -13.68 8.16 -1.38
C ALA A 31 -12.87 9.15 -2.25
N ASP A 32 -11.59 9.32 -1.94
CA ASP A 32 -10.70 10.22 -2.68
C ASP A 32 -10.41 9.67 -4.08
N VAL A 33 -10.31 8.35 -4.22
CA VAL A 33 -10.07 7.66 -5.49
C VAL A 33 -11.29 7.75 -6.41
N VAL A 34 -12.47 7.48 -5.86
CA VAL A 34 -13.74 7.54 -6.61
C VAL A 34 -14.00 8.97 -7.08
N THR A 35 -13.74 9.96 -6.22
CA THR A 35 -13.93 11.38 -6.54
C THR A 35 -12.93 11.86 -7.59
N ASN A 36 -11.64 11.56 -7.41
CA ASN A 36 -10.59 12.06 -8.31
C ASN A 36 -10.40 11.23 -9.59
N ARG A 37 -11.06 10.07 -9.71
CA ARG A 37 -10.93 9.06 -10.80
C ARG A 37 -9.56 8.41 -10.95
N ARG A 38 -8.48 9.09 -10.56
CA ARG A 38 -7.10 8.62 -10.58
C ARG A 38 -6.30 9.29 -9.47
N ILE A 39 -5.45 8.52 -8.81
CA ILE A 39 -4.44 9.01 -7.88
C ILE A 39 -3.08 8.43 -8.26
N ASN A 40 -2.01 9.18 -8.04
CA ASN A 40 -0.63 8.72 -8.21
C ASN A 40 0.24 9.44 -7.18
N GLU A 41 0.33 8.84 -6.00
CA GLU A 41 0.90 9.51 -4.83
C GLU A 41 1.94 8.61 -4.16
N LYS A 42 2.92 9.27 -3.51
CA LYS A 42 3.93 8.61 -2.70
C LYS A 42 3.51 8.66 -1.23
N TYR A 43 3.38 7.50 -0.62
CA TYR A 43 2.96 7.34 0.77
C TYR A 43 4.14 6.88 1.62
N ASN A 44 4.27 7.46 2.83
CA ASN A 44 5.15 6.93 3.86
C ASN A 44 4.46 5.72 4.50
N LEU A 45 5.18 4.62 4.62
CA LEU A 45 4.68 3.43 5.29
C LEU A 45 4.56 3.71 6.79
N ILE A 46 3.38 3.42 7.34
CA ILE A 46 3.15 3.35 8.78
C ILE A 46 3.93 2.17 9.33
N ASP A 47 4.46 2.32 10.56
CA ASP A 47 5.34 1.36 11.23
C ASP A 47 6.65 1.05 10.49
N SER A 48 7.05 1.93 9.56
CA SER A 48 8.35 1.88 8.89
C SER A 48 9.19 3.11 9.22
N ARG A 49 10.50 2.92 9.45
CA ARG A 49 11.40 4.04 9.79
C ARG A 49 11.62 5.00 8.63
N ASN A 50 11.78 4.47 7.41
CA ASN A 50 12.05 5.24 6.18
C ASN A 50 11.31 4.67 4.95
N GLY A 51 10.38 3.73 5.16
CA GLY A 51 9.69 3.05 4.07
C GLY A 51 8.74 3.98 3.34
N GLN A 52 8.80 3.95 2.01
CA GLN A 52 7.89 4.69 1.14
C GLN A 52 7.41 3.80 0.01
N ILE A 53 6.15 3.97 -0.39
CA ILE A 53 5.56 3.28 -1.52
C ILE A 53 4.85 4.29 -2.43
N GLN A 54 5.07 4.19 -3.73
CA GLN A 54 4.30 4.93 -4.71
C GLN A 54 3.14 4.06 -5.18
N ILE A 55 1.91 4.59 -5.10
CA ILE A 55 0.71 3.88 -5.48
C ILE A 55 -0.04 4.71 -6.52
N GLU A 56 -0.27 4.07 -7.66
CA GLU A 56 -1.15 4.55 -8.71
C GLU A 56 -2.45 3.74 -8.69
N LEU A 57 -3.59 4.43 -8.62
CA LEU A 57 -4.90 3.81 -8.61
C LEU A 57 -5.82 4.54 -9.57
N GLN A 58 -6.63 3.80 -10.32
CA GLN A 58 -7.61 4.34 -11.27
C GLN A 58 -8.98 3.72 -11.02
N TRP A 59 -9.99 4.56 -10.85
CA TRP A 59 -11.38 4.14 -10.73
C TRP A 59 -12.01 3.97 -12.10
N LYS A 60 -12.42 2.74 -12.44
CA LYS A 60 -13.16 2.44 -13.66
C LYS A 60 -14.63 2.23 -13.31
N THR A 61 -15.50 3.07 -13.85
CA THR A 61 -16.94 2.82 -13.85
C THR A 61 -17.25 1.95 -15.08
N SER A 62 -17.88 0.79 -14.85
CA SER A 62 -18.46 -0.03 -15.93
C SER A 62 -19.58 0.69 -16.66
#